data_AF-A0A4U4EF65-F1
#
_entry.id   AF-A0A4U4EF65-F1
#
_cell.length_a   1.000
_cell.length_b   1.000
_cell.length_c   1.000
_cell.angle_alpha   90.00
_cell.angle_beta   90.00
_cell.angle_gamma   90.00
#
_symmetry.space_group_name_H-M   'P 1'
#
loop_
_entity.id
_entity.type
_entity.pdbx_description
1 polymer ?
#
loop_
_entity_poly.entity_id
_entity_poly.type
_entity_poly.pdbx_seq_one_letter_code
_entity_poly.pdbx_strand_id
1 'polypeptide(L)'
;MDYTDTYRVISFLVDTKEEKYVNELLDHGWKILNIVQYKDENIQYGQYALGATKEVYDHFNFDTIKARERKASVEKYGFQFVF
;
A
#
# COMPACT_ATOMS: atom_id res chain seq x y z
N MET A 1 -10.43 -4.37 -18.63
CA MET A 1 -9.34 -4.83 -17.75
C MET A 1 -9.68 -6.25 -17.36
N ASP A 2 -8.76 -7.19 -17.59
CA ASP A 2 -8.95 -8.59 -17.22
C ASP A 2 -8.50 -8.75 -15.76
N TYR A 3 -9.46 -8.87 -14.84
CA TYR A 3 -9.20 -8.97 -13.40
C TYR A 3 -8.90 -10.40 -12.93
N THR A 4 -8.94 -11.34 -13.88
CA THR A 4 -8.97 -12.80 -13.68
C THR A 4 -7.70 -13.35 -12.99
N ASP A 5 -6.60 -12.58 -13.01
CA ASP A 5 -5.31 -12.96 -12.40
C ASP A 5 -5.01 -12.24 -11.07
N THR A 6 -5.99 -11.57 -10.47
CA THR A 6 -5.78 -10.88 -9.19
C THR A 6 -5.68 -11.88 -8.04
N TYR A 7 -4.48 -12.05 -7.48
CA TYR A 7 -4.21 -12.97 -6.38
C TYR A 7 -4.45 -12.32 -5.01
N ARG A 8 -4.03 -11.07 -4.83
CA ARG A 8 -4.17 -10.32 -3.58
C ARG A 8 -4.72 -8.93 -3.83
N VAL A 9 -5.53 -8.47 -2.89
CA VAL A 9 -6.13 -7.14 -2.88
C VAL A 9 -5.84 -6.48 -1.54
N ILE A 10 -5.43 -5.21 -1.57
CA ILE A 10 -5.23 -4.38 -0.39
C ILE A 10 -5.96 -3.06 -0.61
N SER A 11 -6.64 -2.55 0.41
CA SER A 11 -7.27 -1.24 0.38
C SER A 11 -6.53 -0.25 1.28
N PHE A 12 -6.21 0.92 0.75
CA PHE A 12 -5.60 2.03 1.50
C PHE A 12 -6.61 3.16 1.62
N LEU A 13 -6.77 3.69 2.84
CA LEU A 13 -7.56 4.90 3.06
C LEU A 13 -6.59 6.08 2.99
N VAL A 14 -6.45 6.61 1.80
CA VAL A 14 -5.43 7.62 1.51
C VAL A 14 -5.92 8.97 2.02
N ASP A 15 -5.48 9.28 3.24
CA ASP A 15 -5.03 10.62 3.58
C ASP A 15 -3.58 10.84 3.06
N THR A 16 -3.02 12.04 3.21
CA THR A 16 -1.69 12.39 2.68
C THR A 16 -0.54 11.49 3.15
N LYS A 17 -0.69 10.67 4.20
CA LYS A 17 0.38 9.81 4.72
C LYS A 17 0.46 8.45 4.02
N GLU A 18 -0.66 7.88 3.60
CA GLU A 18 -0.69 6.54 2.98
C GLU A 18 -0.43 6.58 1.47
N GLU A 19 -0.50 7.77 0.86
CA GLU A 19 -0.28 7.97 -0.57
C GLU A 19 1.08 7.44 -1.05
N LYS A 20 2.12 7.61 -0.24
CA LYS A 20 3.48 7.10 -0.55
C LYS A 20 3.48 5.57 -0.74
N TYR A 21 2.69 4.83 0.04
CA TYR A 21 2.65 3.38 -0.02
C TYR A 21 1.90 2.91 -1.26
N VAL A 22 0.82 3.62 -1.62
CA VAL A 22 0.08 3.37 -2.85
C VAL A 22 0.99 3.58 -4.06
N ASN A 23 1.66 4.73 -4.14
CA ASN A 23 2.57 5.04 -5.24
C ASN A 23 3.68 3.99 -5.37
N GLU A 24 4.31 3.63 -4.26
CA GLU A 24 5.38 2.63 -4.29
C GLU A 24 4.88 1.25 -4.76
N LEU A 25 3.71 0.79 -4.31
CA LEU A 25 3.15 -0.47 -4.78
C LEU A 25 2.84 -0.43 -6.30
N LEU A 26 2.34 0.70 -6.79
CA LEU A 26 2.09 0.90 -8.23
C LEU A 26 3.38 0.86 -9.05
N ASP A 27 4.45 1.49 -8.57
CA ASP A 27 5.77 1.45 -9.21
C ASP A 27 6.33 0.02 -9.32
N HIS A 28 5.93 -0.85 -8.40
CA HIS A 28 6.29 -2.27 -8.38
C HIS A 28 5.26 -3.20 -9.06
N GLY A 29 4.35 -2.64 -9.85
CA GLY A 29 3.47 -3.42 -10.74
C GLY A 29 2.13 -3.84 -10.13
N TRP A 30 1.80 -3.37 -8.92
CA TRP A 30 0.42 -3.45 -8.44
C TRP A 30 -0.49 -2.59 -9.34
N LYS A 31 -1.76 -2.95 -9.43
CA LYS A 31 -2.74 -2.28 -10.28
C LYS A 31 -3.88 -1.72 -9.46
N ILE A 32 -4.36 -0.54 -9.83
CA ILE A 32 -5.58 0.02 -9.24
C ILE A 32 -6.78 -0.78 -9.75
N LEU A 33 -7.53 -1.37 -8.83
CA LEU A 33 -8.78 -2.07 -9.11
C LEU A 33 -9.98 -1.15 -8.97
N ASN A 34 -9.96 -0.31 -7.93
CA ASN A 34 -11.04 0.61 -7.62
C ASN A 34 -10.51 1.86 -6.92
N ILE A 35 -11.17 2.99 -7.16
CA ILE A 35 -10.96 4.25 -6.46
C ILE A 35 -12.32 4.72 -5.95
N VAL A 36 -12.45 4.86 -4.64
CA VAL A 36 -13.64 5.43 -4.01
C VAL A 36 -13.27 6.79 -3.45
N GLN A 37 -13.94 7.84 -3.91
CA GLN A 37 -13.74 9.19 -3.37
C GLN A 37 -14.88 9.51 -2.41
N TYR A 38 -14.50 9.93 -1.21
CA TYR A 38 -15.43 10.39 -0.20
C TYR A 38 -15.30 11.90 -0.05
N LYS A 39 -16.44 12.57 0.04
CA LYS A 39 -16.53 13.99 0.34
C LYS A 39 -17.46 14.14 1.54
N ASP A 40 -16.87 14.46 2.68
CA ASP A 40 -17.59 14.98 3.84
C ASP A 40 -17.43 16.50 3.88
N GLU A 41 -18.30 17.20 4.60
CA GLU A 41 -18.49 18.66 4.57
C GLU A 41 -17.19 19.48 4.61
N ASN A 42 -16.14 18.96 5.26
CA ASN A 42 -14.83 19.62 5.36
C ASN A 42 -13.62 18.73 5.02
N ILE A 43 -13.82 17.46 4.63
CA ILE A 43 -12.72 16.50 4.41
C ILE A 43 -12.96 15.73 3.11
N GLN A 44 -11.98 15.77 2.22
CA GLN A 44 -11.91 14.91 1.04
C GLN A 44 -10.86 13.85 1.28
N TYR A 45 -11.25 12.58 1.16
CA TYR A 45 -10.33 11.45 1.27
C TYR A 45 -10.68 10.38 0.24
N GLY A 46 -9.68 9.62 -0.16
CA GLY A 46 -9.82 8.56 -1.16
C GLY A 46 -9.56 7.19 -0.54
N GLN A 47 -10.18 6.17 -1.07
CA GLN A 47 -9.80 4.79 -0.82
C GLN A 47 -9.36 4.15 -2.14
N TYR A 48 -8.15 3.60 -2.15
CA TYR A 48 -7.61 2.87 -3.30
C TYR A 48 -7.61 1.39 -3.00
N ALA A 49 -8.28 0.60 -3.84
CA ALA A 49 -8.12 -0.84 -3.83
C ALA A 49 -7.08 -1.22 -4.88
N LEU A 50 -5.97 -1.80 -4.44
CA LEU A 50 -4.89 -2.27 -5.29
C LEU A 50 -4.90 -3.78 -5.38
N GLY A 51 -4.64 -4.31 -6.57
CA GLY A 51 -4.54 -5.72 -6.87
C GLY A 51 -3.16 -6.10 -7.38
N ALA A 52 -2.66 -7.25 -6.97
CA ALA A 52 -1.44 -7.85 -7.51
C ALA A 52 -1.70 -9.26 -8.01
N THR A 53 -1.00 -9.64 -9.07
CA THR A 53 -0.83 -11.04 -9.44
C THR A 53 0.07 -11.73 -8.42
N LYS A 54 0.10 -13.07 -8.42
CA LYS A 54 0.95 -13.82 -7.49
C LYS A 54 2.43 -13.45 -7.64
N GLU A 55 2.91 -13.35 -8.88
CA GLU A 55 4.30 -12.98 -9.19
C GLU A 55 4.66 -11.60 -8.64
N VAL A 56 3.80 -10.60 -8.85
CA VAL A 56 4.01 -9.24 -8.33
C VAL A 56 4.02 -9.25 -6.80
N TYR A 57 3.07 -9.96 -6.17
CA TYR A 57 2.98 -10.02 -4.71
C TYR A 57 4.21 -10.69 -4.07
N ASP A 58 4.67 -11.79 -4.65
CA ASP A 58 5.84 -12.54 -4.16
C ASP A 58 7.14 -11.73 -4.35
N HIS A 59 7.22 -10.91 -5.41
CA HIS A 59 8.34 -10.02 -5.65
C HIS A 59 8.35 -8.81 -4.70
N PHE A 60 7.19 -8.13 -4.56
CA PHE A 60 7.08 -6.92 -3.77
C PHE A 60 5.66 -6.71 -3.22
N ASN A 61 5.56 -6.57 -1.90
CA ASN A 61 4.28 -6.38 -1.20
C ASN A 61 4.42 -5.42 -0.01
N PHE A 62 3.28 -5.12 0.61
CA PHE A 62 3.20 -4.14 1.69
C PHE A 62 4.00 -4.56 2.96
N ASP A 63 4.16 -5.86 3.21
CA ASP A 63 4.99 -6.31 4.34
C ASP A 63 6.47 -6.01 4.11
N THR A 64 6.94 -6.07 2.86
CA THR A 64 8.30 -5.66 2.47
C THR A 64 8.54 -4.18 2.79
N ILE A 65 7.57 -3.31 2.48
CA ILE A 65 7.63 -1.87 2.80
C ILE A 65 7.73 -1.67 4.32
N LYS A 66 6.84 -2.29 5.10
CA LYS A 66 6.85 -2.21 6.57
C LYS A 66 8.15 -2.73 7.19
N ALA A 67 8.67 -3.84 6.69
CA ALA A 67 9.94 -4.41 7.16
C ALA A 67 11.10 -3.44 6.91
N ARG A 68 11.13 -2.79 5.74
CA ARG A 68 12.15 -1.79 5.40
C ARG A 68 12.06 -0.55 6.28
N GLU A 69 10.86 -0.02 6.53
CA GLU A 69 10.67 1.12 7.44
C GLU A 69 11.04 0.80 8.88
N ARG A 70 10.72 -0.41 9.36
CA ARG A 70 11.15 -0.89 10.67
C ARG A 70 12.66 -1.02 10.77
N LYS A 71 13.32 -1.52 9.72
CA LYS A 71 14.78 -1.58 9.69
C LYS A 71 15.41 -0.19 9.72
N ALA A 72 14.90 0.74 8.92
CA ALA A 72 15.37 2.12 8.89
C ALA A 72 15.17 2.85 10.23
N SER A 73 14.06 2.58 10.94
CA SER A 73 13.81 3.17 12.27
C SER A 73 14.72 2.58 13.35
N VAL A 74 15.00 1.27 13.29
CA VAL A 74 15.96 0.61 14.19
C VAL A 74 17.38 1.13 13.96
N GLU A 75 17.83 1.28 12.71
CA GLU A 75 19.15 1.85 12.40
C GLU A 75 19.28 3.31 12.82
N LYS A 76 18.18 4.09 12.69
CA LYS A 76 18.19 5.52 13.01
C LYS A 76 18.04 5.83 14.50
N TYR A 77 17.35 4.98 15.27
CA TYR A 77 16.97 5.27 16.66
C TYR A 77 17.36 4.18 17.67
N GLY A 78 17.89 3.02 17.24
CA GLY A 78 18.45 1.99 18.13
C GLY A 78 17.42 1.19 18.96
N PHE A 79 16.12 1.42 18.81
CA PHE A 79 15.09 0.73 19.61
C PHE A 79 14.26 -0.27 18.79
N GLN A 80 14.19 -1.50 19.31
CA GLN A 80 13.38 -2.60 18.79
C GLN A 80 12.03 -2.60 19.53
N PHE A 81 10.97 -2.05 18.94
CA PHE A 81 9.62 -2.24 19.50
C PHE A 81 9.16 -3.66 19.20
N VAL A 82 9.06 -4.49 20.25
CA VAL A 82 8.46 -5.81 20.26
C VAL A 82 6.99 -5.62 20.61
N PHE A 83 6.08 -5.97 19.69
CA PHE A 83 4.66 -6.17 19.99
C PHE A 83 4.43 -7.67 20.16
#